data_AF-A0A1B6DK42-F1
#
_entry.id   AF-A0A1B6DK42-F1
#
_cell.length_a   1.000
_cell.length_b   1.000
_cell.length_c   1.000
_cell.angle_alpha   90.00
_cell.angle_beta   90.00
_cell.angle_gamma   90.00
#
_symmetry.space_group_name_H-M   'P 1'
#
loop_
_entity.id
_entity.type
_entity.pdbx_description
1 polymer ?
#
loop_
_entity_poly.entity_id
_entity_poly.type
_entity_poly.pdbx_seq_one_letter_code
_entity_poly.pdbx_strand_id
1 'polypeptide(L)'
;QIIIKGVWMVASPPKAIHHYPTREANLLVCSSYVDASYMIAFGYPIVLIIICTMYAVLTRNIPEAFNESKHIGFTMYTTCVIWLAFVPLYFGTGNHMPLR
;
A
#
# COMPACT_ATOMS: atom_id res chain seq x y z
N GLN A 1 5.52 2.99 11.29
CA GLN A 1 6.01 2.15 10.16
C GLN A 1 7.33 1.43 10.44
N ILE A 2 8.41 2.14 10.80
CA ILE A 2 9.78 1.56 10.91
C ILE A 2 9.83 0.39 11.90
N ILE A 3 9.26 0.55 13.10
CA ILE A 3 9.22 -0.50 14.12
C ILE A 3 8.47 -1.74 13.62
N ILE A 4 7.28 -1.57 13.04
CA ILE A 4 6.45 -2.67 12.51
C ILE A 4 7.24 -3.47 11.46
N LYS A 5 7.88 -2.80 10.51
CA LYS A 5 8.69 -3.46 9.48
C LYS A 5 9.95 -4.09 10.07
N GLY A 6 10.60 -3.43 11.03
CA GLY A 6 11.78 -3.95 11.72
C GLY A 6 11.48 -5.26 12.45
N VAL A 7 10.41 -5.28 13.25
CA VAL A 7 9.93 -6.49 13.93
C VAL A 7 9.60 -7.59 12.93
N TRP A 8 8.89 -7.25 11.86
CA TRP A 8 8.55 -8.22 10.80
C TRP A 8 9.78 -8.78 10.09
N MET A 9 10.79 -7.97 9.79
CA MET A 9 12.05 -8.44 9.19
C MET A 9 12.86 -9.33 10.13
N VAL A 10 12.79 -9.10 11.44
CA VAL A 10 13.45 -9.97 12.44
C VAL A 10 12.72 -11.32 12.54
N ALA A 11 11.37 -11.30 12.55
CA ALA A 11 10.56 -12.51 12.62
C ALA A 11 10.61 -13.34 11.31
N SER A 12 10.59 -12.65 10.17
CA SER A 12 10.59 -13.21 8.82
C SER A 12 11.68 -12.55 7.97
N PRO A 13 12.93 -13.02 8.05
CA PRO A 13 14.04 -12.43 7.32
C PRO A 13 13.82 -12.54 5.80
N PRO A 14 14.19 -11.51 5.02
CA PRO A 14 13.99 -11.50 3.58
C PRO A 14 14.85 -12.59 2.92
N LYS A 15 14.22 -13.40 2.07
CA LYS A 15 14.88 -14.46 1.30
C LYS A 15 14.34 -14.46 -0.11
N ALA A 16 15.23 -14.62 -1.09
CA ALA A 16 14.85 -14.88 -2.47
C ALA A 16 14.57 -16.37 -2.65
N ILE A 17 13.44 -16.70 -3.29
CA ILE A 17 13.00 -18.07 -3.56
C ILE A 17 12.53 -18.16 -5.02
N HIS A 18 12.67 -19.34 -5.61
CA HIS A 18 12.07 -19.61 -6.92
C HIS A 18 10.59 -19.98 -6.73
N HIS A 19 9.70 -19.23 -7.38
CA HIS A 19 8.27 -19.47 -7.46
C HIS A 19 7.91 -19.95 -8.87
N TYR A 20 7.18 -21.06 -8.93
CA TYR A 20 6.80 -21.74 -10.17
C TYR A 20 5.27 -21.73 -10.32
N PRO A 21 4.69 -20.63 -10.81
CA PRO A 21 3.25 -20.51 -10.97
C PRO A 21 2.70 -21.45 -12.05
N THR A 22 3.51 -21.71 -13.08
CA THR A 22 3.24 -22.68 -14.15
C THR A 22 4.51 -23.52 -14.38
N ARG A 23 4.38 -24.65 -15.09
CA ARG A 23 5.52 -25.54 -15.38
C ARG A 23 6.62 -24.88 -16.22
N GLU A 24 6.28 -23.86 -16.99
CA GLU A 24 7.19 -23.17 -17.91
C GLU A 24 7.77 -21.87 -17.31
N ALA A 25 7.20 -21.38 -16.20
CA ALA A 25 7.60 -20.14 -15.56
C ALA A 25 8.48 -20.41 -14.33
N ASN A 26 9.63 -19.72 -14.27
CA ASN A 26 10.52 -19.72 -13.11
C ASN A 26 10.77 -18.28 -12.69
N LEU A 27 10.14 -17.83 -11.60
CA LEU A 27 10.24 -16.47 -11.10
C LEU A 27 11.08 -16.44 -9.83
N LEU A 28 12.12 -15.62 -9.80
CA LEU A 28 12.86 -15.36 -8.56
C LEU A 28 12.16 -14.25 -7.78
N VAL A 29 11.45 -14.60 -6.71
CA VAL A 29 10.62 -13.69 -5.90
C VAL A 29 11.08 -13.66 -4.45
N CYS A 30 10.67 -12.63 -3.69
CA CYS A 30 10.85 -12.65 -2.24
C CYS A 30 9.88 -13.65 -1.61
N SER A 31 10.29 -14.38 -0.57
CA SER A 31 9.40 -15.31 0.16
C SER A 31 8.10 -14.65 0.62
N SER A 32 8.16 -13.40 1.06
CA SER A 32 7.00 -12.62 1.49
C SER A 32 5.98 -12.35 0.39
N TYR A 33 6.35 -12.47 -0.89
CA TYR A 33 5.45 -12.30 -2.03
C TYR A 33 4.43 -13.43 -2.12
N VAL A 34 4.85 -14.66 -1.88
CA VAL A 34 4.01 -15.87 -2.04
C VAL A 34 2.91 -15.89 -0.98
N ASP A 35 3.29 -15.72 0.28
CA ASP A 35 2.34 -15.71 1.41
C ASP A 35 1.62 -14.36 1.58
N ALA A 36 1.94 -13.39 0.72
CA ALA A 36 1.45 -12.01 0.80
C ALA A 36 1.69 -11.32 2.16
N SER A 37 2.61 -11.83 2.98
CA SER A 37 2.87 -11.36 4.34
C SER A 37 3.40 -9.92 4.39
N TYR A 38 3.97 -9.44 3.28
CA TYR A 38 4.40 -8.05 3.14
C TYR A 38 3.24 -7.04 3.23
N MET A 39 1.98 -7.47 3.06
CA MET A 39 0.78 -6.62 3.15
C MET A 39 0.59 -5.97 4.52
N ILE A 40 1.20 -6.52 5.57
CA ILE A 40 1.23 -5.91 6.90
C ILE A 40 1.77 -4.47 6.85
N ALA A 41 2.63 -4.15 5.87
CA ALA A 41 3.16 -2.82 5.67
C ALA A 41 2.10 -1.77 5.31
N PHE A 42 0.95 -2.16 4.78
CA PHE A 42 -0.10 -1.26 4.33
C PHE A 42 -1.10 -0.84 5.41
N GLY A 43 -1.17 -1.55 6.54
CA GLY A 43 -2.11 -1.22 7.61
C GLY A 43 -1.92 0.19 8.17
N TYR A 44 -0.69 0.56 8.52
CA TYR A 44 -0.40 1.88 9.09
C TYR A 44 -0.64 3.04 8.09
N PRO A 45 -0.21 2.97 6.81
CA PRO A 45 -0.54 3.96 5.80
C PRO A 45 -2.04 4.14 5.58
N ILE A 46 -2.83 3.06 5.56
CA ILE A 46 -4.29 3.14 5.40
C ILE A 46 -4.91 3.91 6.56
N VAL A 47 -4.51 3.61 7.80
CA VAL A 47 -4.97 4.35 8.99
C VAL A 47 -4.60 5.84 8.90
N LEU A 48 -3.37 6.15 8.49
CA LEU A 48 -2.95 7.54 8.29
C LEU A 48 -3.78 8.24 7.22
N ILE A 49 -4.07 7.60 6.10
CA ILE A 49 -4.89 8.19 5.03
C ILE A 49 -6.28 8.54 5.56
N ILE A 50 -6.91 7.66 6.34
CA ILE A 50 -8.22 7.90 6.95
C ILE A 50 -8.15 9.11 7.88
N ILE A 51 -7.19 9.13 8.82
CA ILE A 51 -7.03 10.21 9.79
C ILE A 51 -6.74 11.55 9.08
N CYS A 52 -5.80 11.58 8.14
CA CYS A 52 -5.46 12.78 7.40
C CYS A 52 -6.62 13.28 6.53
N THR A 53 -7.41 12.37 5.94
CA THR A 53 -8.60 12.75 5.16
C THR A 53 -9.66 13.36 6.07
N MET A 54 -9.87 12.80 7.26
CA MET A 54 -10.77 13.39 8.26
C MET A 54 -10.34 14.81 8.61
N TYR A 55 -9.06 15.02 8.95
CA TYR A 55 -8.55 16.36 9.25
C TYR A 55 -8.67 17.33 8.07
N ALA A 56 -8.37 16.88 6.84
CA ALA A 56 -8.52 17.71 5.64
C ALA A 56 -9.97 18.14 5.41
N VAL A 57 -10.95 17.28 5.72
CA VAL A 57 -12.38 17.63 5.64
C VAL A 57 -12.75 18.65 6.73
N LEU A 58 -12.23 18.49 7.95
CA LEU A 58 -12.48 19.44 9.04
C LEU A 58 -11.91 20.83 8.74
N THR A 59 -10.70 20.91 8.16
CA THR A 59 -10.00 22.17 7.91
C THR A 59 -10.36 22.83 6.58
N ARG A 60 -11.18 22.20 5.73
CA ARG A 60 -11.51 22.68 4.36
C ARG A 60 -12.12 24.08 4.29
N ASN A 61 -12.73 24.54 5.38
CA ASN A 61 -13.40 25.84 5.47
C ASN A 61 -12.54 26.91 6.17
N ILE A 62 -11.34 26.55 6.65
CA ILE A 62 -10.44 27.49 7.32
C ILE A 62 -9.67 28.27 6.24
N PRO A 63 -9.86 29.60 6.12
CA PRO A 63 -9.20 30.42 5.11
C PRO A 63 -7.78 30.83 5.55
N GLU A 64 -7.01 29.89 6.11
CA GLU A 64 -5.61 30.14 6.48
C GLU A 64 -4.67 29.96 5.28
N ALA A 65 -3.59 30.75 5.27
CA ALA A 65 -2.42 30.63 4.39
C ALA A 65 -2.70 30.30 2.91
N PHE A 66 -3.11 31.28 2.10
CA PHE A 66 -3.12 31.16 0.62
C PHE A 66 -3.83 29.92 0.04
N ASN A 67 -4.93 29.47 0.65
CA ASN A 67 -5.72 28.33 0.15
C ASN A 67 -4.95 26.99 0.18
N GLU A 68 -3.94 26.88 1.05
CA GLU A 68 -3.15 25.66 1.28
C GLU A 68 -4.04 24.49 1.72
N SER A 69 -5.04 24.74 2.56
CA SER A 69 -6.02 23.75 3.02
C SER A 69 -6.78 23.06 1.87
N LYS A 70 -7.07 23.78 0.78
CA LYS A 70 -7.70 23.22 -0.43
C LYS A 70 -6.75 22.29 -1.20
N HIS A 71 -5.47 22.63 -1.27
CA HIS A 71 -4.46 21.81 -1.94
C HIS A 71 -4.22 20.52 -1.16
N ILE A 72 -4.15 20.61 0.18
CA ILE A 72 -4.07 19.44 1.07
C ILE A 72 -5.28 18.54 0.87
N GLY A 73 -6.50 19.10 0.86
CA GLY A 73 -7.73 18.35 0.58
C GLY A 73 -7.69 17.60 -0.74
N PHE A 74 -7.29 18.27 -1.82
CA PHE A 74 -7.14 17.64 -3.14
C PHE A 74 -6.15 16.47 -3.14
N THR A 75 -4.99 16.63 -2.50
CA THR A 75 -3.99 15.56 -2.38
C THR A 75 -4.51 14.39 -1.56
N MET A 76 -5.26 14.64 -0.47
CA MET A 76 -5.85 13.57 0.32
C MET A 76 -6.91 12.79 -0.46
N TYR A 77 -7.79 13.46 -1.20
CA TYR A 77 -8.82 12.79 -2.01
C TYR A 77 -8.22 11.95 -3.14
N THR A 78 -7.22 12.49 -3.86
CA THR A 78 -6.51 11.73 -4.91
C THR A 78 -5.78 10.52 -4.33
N THR A 79 -5.17 10.65 -3.16
CA THR A 79 -4.55 9.54 -2.43
C THR A 79 -5.57 8.44 -2.10
N CYS A 80 -6.75 8.80 -1.61
CA CYS A 80 -7.83 7.84 -1.35
C CYS A 80 -8.25 7.08 -2.62
N VAL A 81 -8.42 7.78 -3.75
CA VAL A 81 -8.78 7.14 -5.04
C VAL A 81 -7.70 6.16 -5.49
N ILE A 82 -6.42 6.55 -5.42
CA ILE A 82 -5.30 5.67 -5.79
C ILE A 82 -5.30 4.41 -4.93
N TRP A 83 -5.50 4.54 -3.62
CA TRP A 83 -5.52 3.40 -2.71
C TRP A 83 -6.71 2.48 -2.91
N LEU A 84 -7.91 3.04 -3.16
CA LEU A 84 -9.10 2.27 -3.47
C LEU A 84 -8.96 1.51 -4.80
N ALA A 85 -8.24 2.05 -5.78
CA ALA A 85 -7.94 1.36 -7.03
C ALA A 85 -6.82 0.32 -6.87
N PHE A 86 -5.80 0.60 -6.06
CA PHE A 86 -4.65 -0.28 -5.85
C PHE A 86 -5.07 -1.65 -5.32
N VAL A 87 -5.97 -1.72 -4.33
CA VAL A 87 -6.39 -2.98 -3.70
C VAL A 87 -6.96 -3.98 -4.74
N PRO A 88 -8.05 -3.68 -5.48
CA PRO A 88 -8.62 -4.62 -6.43
C PRO A 88 -7.69 -4.90 -7.61
N LEU A 89 -6.90 -3.92 -8.06
CA LEU A 89 -5.93 -4.14 -9.14
C LEU A 89 -4.83 -5.11 -8.70
N TYR A 90 -4.28 -4.91 -7.50
CA TYR A 90 -3.22 -5.75 -6.96
C TYR A 90 -3.67 -7.23 -6.85
N PHE A 91 -4.86 -7.47 -6.29
CA PHE A 91 -5.39 -8.83 -6.16
C PHE A 91 -5.94 -9.40 -7.48
N GLY A 92 -6.49 -8.55 -8.34
CA GLY A 92 -7.06 -8.95 -9.64
C GLY A 92 -6.01 -9.35 -10.66
N THR A 93 -4.89 -8.61 -10.75
CA THR A 93 -3.80 -8.93 -11.69
C THR A 93 -3.11 -10.26 -11.35
N GLY A 94 -3.08 -10.64 -10.08
CA GLY A 94 -2.53 -11.92 -9.64
C GLY A 94 -3.25 -13.17 -10.19
N ASN A 95 -4.45 -13.02 -10.78
CA ASN A 95 -5.22 -14.13 -11.34
C ASN A 95 -5.21 -14.18 -12.89
N HIS A 96 -4.75 -13.12 -13.57
CA HIS A 96 -4.93 -12.96 -15.02
C HIS A 96 -3.65 -12.69 -15.82
N MET A 97 -2.51 -12.41 -15.16
CA MET A 97 -1.22 -12.30 -15.85
C MET A 97 -0.29 -13.47 -15.50
N PRO A 98 0.33 -14.13 -16.50
CA PRO A 98 1.32 -15.19 -16.31
C PRO A 98 2.67 -14.71 -15.75
N LEU A 99 2.75 -13.47 -15.26
CA LEU A 99 3.93 -12.87 -14.63
C LEU A 99 3.92 -13.01 -13.09
N ARG A 100 2.90 -13.65 -12.53
CA ARG A 100 2.88 -14.16 -11.15
C ARG A 100 3.19 -15.64 -11.16
#